data_AF-A0A957MRR7-F1
#
_entry.id   AF-A0A957MRR7-F1
#
_cell.length_a   1.000
_cell.length_b   1.000
_cell.length_c   1.000
_cell.angle_alpha   90.00
_cell.angle_beta   90.00
_cell.angle_gamma   90.00
#
_symmetry.space_group_name_H-M   'P 1'
#
loop_
_entity.id
_entity.type
_entity.pdbx_description
1 polymer ?
#
loop_
_entity_poly.entity_id
_entity_poly.type
_entity_poly.pdbx_seq_one_letter_code
_entity_poly.pdbx_strand_id
1 'polypeptide(L)'
;VDFHAYVNGTGWIEPKSDLAADSARFFADYDQAALAAGFGKPVVWGELGIDGTATTDEEDPRLAEDVAGVWLHKLTWARLGPGGVYPLYWYTDNIFAHALHPIFGAWRRFMEDIPLTNGRYEDAAATVTNPDLRVLVQKDPTGGRAHLWIDNRNHTWRAVVDGASIAPVSGAVTVAMGEPYARYRVEWFDTVDGLPTTTETVIADSRGFVVLSLMDLATDIAVKLERQ
;
A
#
# COMPACT_ATOMS: atom_id res chain seq x y z
N VAL A 1 -20.42 1.39 3.39
CA VAL A 1 -20.62 0.06 4.02
C VAL A 1 -19.68 0.02 5.20
N ASP A 2 -20.06 -0.66 6.26
CA ASP A 2 -19.20 -0.90 7.41
C ASP A 2 -19.03 -2.41 7.59
N PHE A 3 -17.81 -2.86 7.81
CA PHE A 3 -17.49 -4.24 8.14
C PHE A 3 -16.35 -4.30 9.16
N HIS A 4 -16.35 -5.35 9.96
CA HIS A 4 -15.44 -5.55 11.08
C HIS A 4 -14.73 -6.88 10.87
N ALA A 5 -13.39 -6.85 10.85
CA ALA A 5 -12.58 -8.04 10.59
C ALA A 5 -11.19 -7.91 11.22
N TYR A 6 -10.89 -8.79 12.15
CA TYR A 6 -9.56 -9.05 12.68
C TYR A 6 -8.96 -10.24 11.95
N VAL A 7 -7.64 -10.33 11.81
CA VAL A 7 -7.02 -11.41 11.03
C VAL A 7 -7.50 -12.81 11.47
N ASN A 8 -7.36 -13.12 12.76
CA ASN A 8 -7.57 -14.47 13.29
C ASN A 8 -9.02 -14.71 13.70
N GLY A 9 -9.61 -13.81 14.50
CA GLY A 9 -10.90 -14.05 15.13
C GLY A 9 -12.10 -13.95 14.20
N THR A 10 -12.22 -12.85 13.44
CA THR A 10 -13.42 -12.59 12.59
C THR A 10 -13.13 -12.55 11.09
N GLY A 11 -11.85 -12.61 10.71
CA GLY A 11 -11.44 -12.60 9.31
C GLY A 11 -11.89 -13.83 8.53
N TRP A 12 -12.19 -13.63 7.25
CA TRP A 12 -12.71 -14.66 6.34
C TRP A 12 -11.76 -15.03 5.18
N ILE A 13 -10.64 -14.33 5.03
CA ILE A 13 -9.63 -14.63 4.01
C ILE A 13 -8.55 -15.54 4.61
N GLU A 14 -8.14 -16.55 3.85
CA GLU A 14 -7.15 -17.56 4.23
C GLU A 14 -5.91 -17.53 3.30
N PRO A 15 -4.74 -18.00 3.76
CA PRO A 15 -4.45 -18.48 5.12
C PRO A 15 -4.21 -17.31 6.10
N LYS A 16 -4.91 -17.33 7.24
CA LYS A 16 -4.81 -16.29 8.29
C LYS A 16 -3.39 -16.06 8.80
N SER A 17 -2.56 -17.11 8.86
CA SER A 17 -1.16 -17.00 9.28
C SER A 17 -0.34 -16.07 8.39
N ASP A 18 -0.60 -16.08 7.09
CA ASP A 18 0.14 -15.22 6.15
C ASP A 18 -0.34 -13.78 6.25
N LEU A 19 -1.65 -13.58 6.40
CA LEU A 19 -2.23 -12.25 6.60
C LEU A 19 -1.75 -11.63 7.91
N ALA A 20 -1.62 -12.44 8.97
CA ALA A 20 -1.08 -11.99 10.24
C ALA A 20 0.37 -11.53 10.09
N ALA A 21 1.18 -12.23 9.28
CA ALA A 21 2.59 -11.92 9.08
C ALA A 21 2.84 -10.74 8.11
N ASP A 22 1.93 -10.47 7.18
CA ASP A 22 2.05 -9.43 6.15
C ASP A 22 0.84 -8.49 6.16
N SER A 23 0.94 -7.39 6.90
CA SER A 23 -0.16 -6.43 7.07
C SER A 23 -0.56 -5.72 5.78
N ALA A 24 0.34 -5.60 4.80
CA ALA A 24 -0.02 -5.05 3.50
C ALA A 24 -0.77 -6.05 2.63
N ARG A 25 -0.51 -7.36 2.75
CA ARG A 25 -1.33 -8.39 2.09
C ARG A 25 -2.68 -8.46 2.76
N PHE A 26 -2.72 -8.44 4.10
CA PHE A 26 -3.95 -8.37 4.86
C PHE A 26 -4.85 -7.23 4.39
N PHE A 27 -4.31 -6.02 4.27
CA PHE A 27 -5.09 -4.90 3.76
C PHE A 27 -5.49 -5.11 2.29
N ALA A 28 -4.55 -5.45 1.41
CA ALA A 28 -4.81 -5.56 -0.03
C ALA A 28 -5.87 -6.62 -0.36
N ASP A 29 -5.85 -7.78 0.29
CA ASP A 29 -6.79 -8.86 0.02
C ASP A 29 -8.22 -8.47 0.43
N TYR A 30 -8.38 -7.75 1.55
CA TYR A 30 -9.70 -7.25 1.99
C TYR A 30 -10.17 -6.04 1.18
N ASP A 31 -9.26 -5.15 0.77
CA ASP A 31 -9.56 -4.05 -0.15
C ASP A 31 -10.12 -4.58 -1.48
N GLN A 32 -9.50 -5.63 -2.03
CA GLN A 32 -9.98 -6.32 -3.22
C GLN A 32 -11.31 -7.05 -2.99
N ALA A 33 -11.49 -7.72 -1.85
CA ALA A 33 -12.76 -8.35 -1.52
C ALA A 33 -13.90 -7.33 -1.42
N ALA A 34 -13.65 -6.16 -0.83
CA ALA A 34 -14.60 -5.06 -0.74
C ALA A 34 -14.92 -4.46 -2.12
N LEU A 35 -13.91 -4.29 -2.98
CA LEU A 35 -14.09 -3.86 -4.37
C LEU A 35 -14.99 -4.84 -5.14
N ALA A 36 -14.67 -6.13 -5.06
CA ALA A 36 -15.41 -7.20 -5.73
C ALA A 36 -16.87 -7.31 -5.26
N ALA A 37 -17.15 -6.99 -3.99
CA ALA A 37 -18.51 -6.94 -3.46
C ALA A 37 -19.38 -5.82 -4.09
N GLY A 38 -18.76 -4.83 -4.75
CA GLY A 38 -19.49 -3.89 -5.61
C GLY A 38 -20.53 -3.04 -4.90
N PHE A 39 -20.28 -2.65 -3.64
CA PHE A 39 -21.27 -1.97 -2.79
C PHE A 39 -21.81 -0.63 -3.32
N GLY A 40 -21.15 -0.02 -4.31
CA GLY A 40 -21.59 1.24 -4.94
C GLY A 40 -21.54 2.47 -4.03
N LYS A 41 -20.85 2.39 -2.90
CA LYS A 41 -20.66 3.48 -1.92
C LYS A 41 -19.34 3.28 -1.17
N PRO A 42 -18.78 4.34 -0.56
CA PRO A 42 -17.56 4.22 0.24
C PRO A 42 -17.65 3.11 1.29
N VAL A 43 -16.55 2.42 1.50
CA VAL A 43 -16.42 1.29 2.44
C VAL A 43 -15.51 1.72 3.59
N VAL A 44 -15.99 1.50 4.81
CA VAL A 44 -15.22 1.63 6.04
C VAL A 44 -15.00 0.22 6.58
N TRP A 45 -13.77 -0.06 6.96
CA TRP A 45 -13.44 -1.21 7.77
C TRP A 45 -13.41 -0.70 9.22
N GLY A 46 -14.57 -0.80 9.88
CA GLY A 46 -14.89 -0.13 11.14
C GLY A 46 -14.02 -0.58 12.29
N GLU A 47 -13.62 -1.84 12.28
CA GLU A 47 -12.63 -2.40 13.21
C GLU A 47 -11.77 -3.40 12.46
N LEU A 48 -10.46 -3.15 12.47
CA LEU A 48 -9.46 -4.08 12.01
C LEU A 48 -8.31 -4.17 12.98
N GLY A 49 -7.64 -5.32 12.96
CA GLY A 49 -6.45 -5.55 13.76
C GLY A 49 -5.79 -6.87 13.44
N ILE A 50 -4.51 -6.98 13.79
CA ILE A 50 -3.81 -8.26 13.84
C ILE A 50 -3.95 -8.74 15.28
N ASP A 51 -5.00 -9.50 15.55
CA ASP A 51 -5.31 -10.08 16.86
C ASP A 51 -4.47 -11.34 17.12
N GLY A 52 -4.33 -11.71 18.39
CA GLY A 52 -3.78 -13.00 18.76
C GLY A 52 -4.64 -14.18 18.28
N THR A 53 -4.18 -15.42 18.48
CA THR A 53 -4.94 -16.62 18.09
C THR A 53 -6.04 -17.02 19.08
N ALA A 54 -6.07 -16.38 20.26
CA ALA A 54 -6.96 -16.79 21.35
C ALA A 54 -8.26 -15.97 21.43
N THR A 55 -8.21 -14.66 21.16
CA THR A 55 -9.32 -13.73 21.27
C THR A 55 -9.05 -12.49 20.40
N THR A 56 -10.12 -11.79 19.99
CA THR A 56 -10.08 -10.47 19.35
C THR A 56 -9.99 -9.32 20.37
N ASP A 57 -9.98 -9.61 21.66
CA ASP A 57 -9.86 -8.55 22.68
C ASP A 57 -8.42 -8.01 22.77
N GLU A 58 -7.44 -8.77 22.27
CA GLU A 58 -6.01 -8.48 22.41
C GLU A 58 -5.30 -8.52 21.06
N GLU A 59 -4.39 -7.57 20.88
CA GLU A 59 -3.47 -7.52 19.73
C GLU A 59 -2.53 -8.74 19.72
N ASP A 60 -1.99 -9.14 18.56
CA ASP A 60 -0.89 -10.10 18.51
C ASP A 60 0.26 -9.56 19.37
N PRO A 61 0.65 -10.26 20.45
CA PRO A 61 1.59 -9.74 21.42
C PRO A 61 2.98 -9.47 20.82
N ARG A 62 3.32 -10.08 19.67
CA ARG A 62 4.59 -9.81 18.98
C ARG A 62 4.63 -8.44 18.32
N LEU A 63 3.49 -7.78 18.10
CA LEU A 63 3.49 -6.41 17.58
C LEU A 63 4.14 -5.42 18.56
N ALA A 64 4.22 -5.75 19.85
CA ALA A 64 4.99 -4.97 20.81
C ALA A 64 6.50 -4.96 20.51
N GLU A 65 7.01 -5.94 19.77
CA GLU A 65 8.41 -6.04 19.34
C GLU A 65 8.69 -5.25 18.05
N ASP A 66 7.66 -4.89 17.27
CA ASP A 66 7.78 -4.04 16.08
C ASP A 66 7.81 -2.55 16.47
N VAL A 67 8.88 -2.17 17.16
CA VAL A 67 9.07 -0.80 17.68
C VAL A 67 9.16 0.27 16.58
N ALA A 68 9.44 -0.15 15.33
CA ALA A 68 9.48 0.75 14.18
C ALA A 68 8.10 0.92 13.53
N GLY A 69 7.10 0.12 13.90
CA GLY A 69 5.75 0.20 13.36
C GLY A 69 5.66 -0.22 11.89
N VAL A 70 6.48 -1.19 11.45
CA VAL A 70 6.43 -1.72 10.08
C VAL A 70 5.03 -2.23 9.75
N TRP A 71 4.34 -2.88 10.69
CA TRP A 71 2.97 -3.35 10.46
C TRP A 71 2.02 -2.20 10.11
N LEU A 72 2.11 -1.08 10.85
CA LEU A 72 1.26 0.09 10.69
C LEU A 72 1.60 0.84 9.41
N HIS A 73 2.90 0.95 9.12
CA HIS A 73 3.42 1.53 7.89
C HIS A 73 2.87 0.80 6.67
N LYS A 74 3.08 -0.52 6.60
CA LYS A 74 2.62 -1.35 5.48
C LYS A 74 1.10 -1.33 5.34
N LEU A 75 0.36 -1.36 6.43
CA LEU A 75 -1.11 -1.25 6.40
C LEU A 75 -1.57 0.12 5.90
N THR A 76 -0.91 1.19 6.32
CA THR A 76 -1.24 2.57 5.91
C THR A 76 -0.98 2.76 4.42
N TRP A 77 0.19 2.35 3.93
CA TRP A 77 0.55 2.52 2.52
C TRP A 77 -0.22 1.58 1.59
N ALA A 78 -0.66 0.44 2.10
CA ALA A 78 -1.48 -0.49 1.33
C ALA A 78 -2.85 0.10 0.89
N ARG A 79 -3.25 1.23 1.48
CA ARG A 79 -4.48 1.97 1.14
C ARG A 79 -4.49 2.59 -0.25
N LEU A 80 -3.39 2.51 -1.01
CA LEU A 80 -3.39 2.85 -2.44
C LEU A 80 -4.02 1.75 -3.31
N GLY A 81 -4.50 0.66 -2.69
CA GLY A 81 -5.32 -0.33 -3.36
C GLY A 81 -6.59 0.26 -4.00
N PRO A 82 -7.13 -0.38 -5.03
CA PRO A 82 -8.22 0.16 -5.83
C PRO A 82 -9.60 0.08 -5.15
N GLY A 83 -9.76 -0.68 -4.06
CA GLY A 83 -11.03 -0.81 -3.34
C GLY A 83 -11.40 0.45 -2.54
N GLY A 84 -10.43 1.30 -2.22
CA GLY A 84 -10.66 2.56 -1.53
C GLY A 84 -11.25 2.37 -0.12
N VAL A 85 -10.97 1.24 0.53
CA VAL A 85 -11.41 0.96 1.90
C VAL A 85 -10.74 1.95 2.87
N TYR A 86 -11.54 2.54 3.77
CA TYR A 86 -11.03 3.35 4.86
C TYR A 86 -10.89 2.49 6.13
N PRO A 87 -9.66 2.19 6.59
CA PRO A 87 -9.44 1.37 7.78
C PRO A 87 -9.51 2.15 9.09
N LEU A 88 -10.00 1.50 10.14
CA LEU A 88 -9.85 1.90 11.54
C LEU A 88 -9.14 0.78 12.31
N TYR A 89 -7.91 1.06 12.75
CA TYR A 89 -7.14 0.10 13.55
C TYR A 89 -7.61 0.13 15.01
N TRP A 90 -7.92 -1.04 15.57
CA TRP A 90 -8.56 -1.17 16.88
C TRP A 90 -7.58 -0.99 18.05
N TYR A 91 -6.39 -1.59 17.98
CA TYR A 91 -5.44 -1.58 19.10
C TYR A 91 -4.46 -0.40 18.99
N THR A 92 -4.60 0.61 19.84
CA THR A 92 -3.78 1.82 19.70
C THR A 92 -2.54 1.87 20.59
N ASP A 93 -2.41 0.97 21.57
CA ASP A 93 -1.41 1.08 22.63
C ASP A 93 0.03 1.10 22.09
N ASN A 94 0.37 0.22 21.14
CA ASN A 94 1.68 0.21 20.50
C ASN A 94 1.96 1.47 19.67
N ILE A 95 0.94 2.09 19.08
CA ILE A 95 1.06 3.37 18.34
C ILE A 95 1.50 4.49 19.28
N PHE A 96 0.93 4.54 20.49
CA PHE A 96 1.29 5.52 21.51
C PHE A 96 2.64 5.19 22.16
N ALA A 97 2.86 3.93 22.53
CA ALA A 97 4.08 3.48 23.22
C ALA A 97 5.35 3.74 22.38
N HIS A 98 5.26 3.54 21.06
CA HIS A 98 6.39 3.69 20.12
C HIS A 98 6.33 4.97 19.28
N ALA A 99 5.43 5.91 19.63
CA ALA A 99 5.29 7.21 18.96
C ALA A 99 5.13 7.12 17.42
N LEU A 100 4.32 6.17 16.93
CA LEU A 100 4.20 5.82 15.50
C LEU A 100 3.33 6.77 14.67
N HIS A 101 2.74 7.80 15.29
CA HIS A 101 1.88 8.80 14.62
C HIS A 101 2.48 9.47 13.36
N PRO A 102 3.82 9.70 13.25
CA PRO A 102 4.40 10.27 12.04
C PRO A 102 4.10 9.48 10.74
N ILE A 103 3.83 8.16 10.83
CA ILE A 103 3.45 7.31 9.69
C ILE A 103 2.21 7.88 8.98
N PHE A 104 1.19 8.27 9.74
CA PHE A 104 -0.01 8.90 9.18
C PHE A 104 0.28 10.26 8.54
N GLY A 105 1.24 11.00 9.10
CA GLY A 105 1.69 12.28 8.55
C GLY A 105 2.39 12.12 7.20
N ALA A 106 3.25 11.11 7.06
CA ALA A 106 3.93 10.77 5.81
C ALA A 106 2.91 10.42 4.72
N TRP A 107 1.96 9.55 5.05
CA TRP A 107 0.85 9.21 4.16
C TRP A 107 0.04 10.43 3.73
N ARG A 108 -0.35 11.31 4.67
CA ARG A 108 -1.10 12.54 4.36
C ARG A 108 -0.34 13.46 3.40
N ARG A 109 0.97 13.63 3.59
CA ARG A 109 1.82 14.44 2.70
C ARG A 109 1.88 13.85 1.30
N PHE A 110 2.05 12.53 1.19
CA PHE A 110 2.01 11.87 -0.10
C PHE A 110 0.65 12.02 -0.79
N MET A 111 -0.45 11.85 -0.06
CA MET A 111 -1.79 11.97 -0.65
C MET A 111 -2.20 13.41 -1.00
N GLU A 112 -1.41 14.41 -0.59
CA GLU A 112 -1.66 15.81 -0.90
C GLU A 112 -1.73 16.03 -2.42
N ASP A 113 -2.72 16.81 -2.85
CA ASP A 113 -3.00 17.18 -4.24
C ASP A 113 -3.41 16.04 -5.20
N ILE A 114 -3.74 14.86 -4.68
CA ILE A 114 -4.38 13.78 -5.46
C ILE A 114 -5.91 14.01 -5.50
N PRO A 115 -6.51 14.33 -6.67
CA PRO A 115 -7.92 14.68 -6.78
C PRO A 115 -8.86 13.45 -6.77
N LEU A 116 -8.86 12.68 -5.69
CA LEU A 116 -9.66 11.44 -5.56
C LEU A 116 -11.18 11.69 -5.72
N THR A 117 -11.66 12.90 -5.43
CA THR A 117 -13.08 13.27 -5.52
C THR A 117 -13.58 13.43 -6.95
N ASN A 118 -12.71 13.36 -7.96
CA ASN A 118 -13.11 13.49 -9.36
C ASN A 118 -13.83 12.23 -9.91
N GLY A 119 -13.77 11.10 -9.18
CA GLY A 119 -14.40 9.83 -9.57
C GLY A 119 -13.79 9.15 -10.78
N ARG A 120 -12.56 9.51 -11.17
CA ARG A 120 -11.86 8.99 -12.36
C ARG A 120 -10.73 8.02 -12.06
N TYR A 121 -10.40 7.83 -10.78
CA TYR A 121 -9.35 6.90 -10.38
C TYR A 121 -9.85 5.47 -10.45
N GLU A 122 -9.11 4.64 -11.17
CA GLU A 122 -9.33 3.20 -11.34
C GLU A 122 -8.07 2.42 -10.99
N ASP A 123 -8.19 1.11 -10.80
CA ASP A 123 -7.03 0.22 -10.72
C ASP A 123 -6.16 0.39 -11.98
N ALA A 124 -4.86 0.63 -11.80
CA ALA A 124 -4.00 0.76 -12.97
C ALA A 124 -3.69 -0.55 -13.68
N ALA A 125 -3.97 -1.70 -13.04
CA ALA A 125 -3.59 -3.03 -13.50
C ALA A 125 -2.10 -3.09 -13.84
N ALA A 126 -1.26 -2.53 -12.97
CA ALA A 126 0.18 -2.48 -13.19
C ALA A 126 0.77 -3.90 -13.20
N THR A 127 1.79 -4.11 -14.05
CA THR A 127 2.51 -5.38 -14.12
C THR A 127 3.93 -5.21 -13.62
N VAL A 128 4.45 -6.23 -12.94
CA VAL A 128 5.81 -6.26 -12.42
C VAL A 128 6.65 -7.31 -13.12
N THR A 129 7.94 -7.04 -13.31
CA THR A 129 8.88 -8.04 -13.83
C THR A 129 9.42 -9.00 -12.77
N ASN A 130 9.35 -8.59 -11.49
CA ASN A 130 9.79 -9.39 -10.35
C ASN A 130 8.58 -9.64 -9.42
N PRO A 131 8.19 -10.90 -9.16
CA PRO A 131 7.04 -11.22 -8.31
C PRO A 131 7.24 -10.84 -6.83
N ASP A 132 8.46 -10.58 -6.38
CA ASP A 132 8.74 -10.10 -5.03
C ASP A 132 8.44 -8.60 -4.86
N LEU A 133 8.11 -7.89 -5.96
CA LEU A 133 7.50 -6.58 -5.90
C LEU A 133 5.99 -6.72 -5.73
N ARG A 134 5.42 -5.97 -4.78
CA ARG A 134 3.99 -5.68 -4.69
C ARG A 134 3.77 -4.24 -5.14
N VAL A 135 2.72 -4.03 -5.93
CA VAL A 135 2.34 -2.69 -6.41
C VAL A 135 0.86 -2.50 -6.14
N LEU A 136 0.52 -1.46 -5.40
CA LEU A 136 -0.84 -0.98 -5.24
C LEU A 136 -0.92 0.42 -5.84
N VAL A 137 -1.88 0.60 -6.73
CA VAL A 137 -1.90 1.73 -7.65
C VAL A 137 -3.31 2.09 -8.06
N GLN A 138 -3.54 3.40 -8.19
CA GLN A 138 -4.67 3.91 -8.93
C GLN A 138 -4.20 4.91 -10.00
N LYS A 139 -4.96 5.03 -11.08
CA LYS A 139 -4.70 5.98 -12.18
C LYS A 139 -5.96 6.71 -12.60
N ASP A 140 -5.79 7.94 -13.08
CA ASP A 140 -6.75 8.72 -13.85
C ASP A 140 -6.13 8.99 -15.23
N PRO A 141 -6.36 8.13 -16.25
CA PRO A 141 -5.78 8.29 -17.58
C PRO A 141 -6.23 9.58 -18.27
N THR A 142 -7.45 10.03 -17.99
CA THR A 142 -8.01 11.28 -18.54
C THR A 142 -7.23 12.48 -17.99
N GLY A 143 -7.05 12.53 -16.67
CA GLY A 143 -6.21 13.52 -16.00
C GLY A 143 -4.71 13.35 -16.26
N GLY A 144 -4.29 12.22 -16.85
CA GLY A 144 -2.88 11.90 -17.08
C GLY A 144 -2.11 11.69 -15.79
N ARG A 145 -2.78 11.18 -14.74
CA ARG A 145 -2.21 11.02 -13.39
C ARG A 145 -2.24 9.58 -12.92
N ALA A 146 -1.26 9.17 -12.13
CA ALA A 146 -1.31 7.93 -11.36
C ALA A 146 -0.51 8.09 -10.07
N HIS A 147 -0.83 7.28 -9.08
CA HIS A 147 -0.09 7.21 -7.82
C HIS A 147 0.07 5.75 -7.40
N LEU A 148 1.27 5.40 -6.96
CA LEU A 148 1.67 4.03 -6.70
C LEU A 148 2.37 3.94 -5.36
N TRP A 149 2.21 2.79 -4.71
CA TRP A 149 3.08 2.30 -3.67
C TRP A 149 3.68 0.99 -4.15
N ILE A 150 5.00 0.94 -4.18
CA ILE A 150 5.79 -0.18 -4.66
C ILE A 150 6.56 -0.72 -3.46
N ASP A 151 6.39 -2.00 -3.19
CA ASP A 151 6.77 -2.63 -1.94
C ASP A 151 7.59 -3.89 -2.17
N ASN A 152 8.63 -4.09 -1.36
CA ASN A 152 9.30 -5.38 -1.25
C ASN A 152 8.42 -6.32 -0.42
N ARG A 153 7.80 -7.31 -1.08
CA ARG A 153 6.86 -8.24 -0.44
C ARG A 153 7.49 -9.04 0.70
N ASN A 154 8.80 -9.22 0.67
CA ASN A 154 9.54 -9.92 1.73
C ASN A 154 9.82 -9.04 2.95
N HIS A 155 9.68 -7.71 2.82
CA HIS A 155 9.83 -6.76 3.93
C HIS A 155 8.54 -6.64 4.75
N THR A 156 8.21 -7.70 5.48
CA THR A 156 7.05 -7.74 6.38
C THR A 156 7.44 -7.36 7.80
N TRP A 157 6.48 -6.88 8.59
CA TRP A 157 6.70 -6.61 10.01
C TRP A 157 7.21 -7.86 10.73
N ARG A 158 6.67 -9.02 10.34
CA ARG A 158 7.04 -10.27 11.00
C ARG A 158 8.46 -10.70 10.67
N ALA A 159 8.89 -10.55 9.42
CA ALA A 159 10.27 -10.81 9.03
C ALA A 159 11.25 -9.90 9.79
N VAL A 160 10.89 -8.63 10.02
CA VAL A 160 11.71 -7.69 10.80
C VAL A 160 11.80 -8.10 12.27
N VAL A 161 10.68 -8.41 12.92
CA VAL A 161 10.64 -8.87 14.32
C VAL A 161 11.39 -10.18 14.51
N ASP A 162 11.23 -11.14 13.59
CA ASP A 162 11.93 -12.43 13.64
C ASP A 162 13.44 -12.31 13.30
N GLY A 163 13.94 -11.11 12.97
CA GLY A 163 15.35 -10.87 12.64
C GLY A 163 15.78 -11.54 11.33
N ALA A 164 14.84 -11.77 10.40
CA ALA A 164 15.13 -12.42 9.13
C ALA A 164 16.01 -11.52 8.24
N SER A 165 16.88 -12.14 7.44
CA SER A 165 17.59 -11.42 6.38
C SER A 165 16.65 -11.18 5.21
N ILE A 166 16.43 -9.91 4.88
CA ILE A 166 15.51 -9.49 3.81
C ILE A 166 16.36 -8.91 2.68
N ALA A 167 16.41 -9.62 1.55
CA ALA A 167 17.17 -9.15 0.39
C ALA A 167 16.45 -7.97 -0.30
N PRO A 168 17.19 -6.94 -0.74
CA PRO A 168 16.64 -5.91 -1.62
C PRO A 168 16.15 -6.50 -2.94
N VAL A 169 15.09 -5.94 -3.50
CA VAL A 169 14.45 -6.43 -4.72
C VAL A 169 14.65 -5.43 -5.85
N SER A 170 15.08 -5.93 -7.00
CA SER A 170 15.18 -5.14 -8.25
C SER A 170 14.14 -5.63 -9.27
N GLY A 171 13.66 -4.72 -10.11
CA GLY A 171 12.66 -5.03 -11.12
C GLY A 171 12.12 -3.79 -11.82
N ALA A 172 11.01 -3.96 -12.54
CA ALA A 172 10.32 -2.85 -13.20
C ALA A 172 8.82 -2.96 -13.00
N VAL A 173 8.16 -1.81 -12.87
CA VAL A 173 6.71 -1.65 -12.80
C VAL A 173 6.25 -0.98 -14.09
N THR A 174 5.29 -1.59 -14.77
CA THR A 174 4.69 -1.03 -15.99
C THR A 174 3.26 -0.59 -15.73
N VAL A 175 2.94 0.66 -16.08
CA VAL A 175 1.63 1.28 -15.89
C VAL A 175 1.08 1.69 -17.24
N ALA A 176 -0.13 1.21 -17.56
CA ALA A 176 -0.83 1.58 -18.79
C ALA A 176 -1.49 2.95 -18.65
N MET A 177 -0.82 4.01 -19.13
CA MET A 177 -1.28 5.41 -19.05
C MET A 177 -2.04 5.89 -20.29
N GLY A 178 -2.09 5.08 -21.35
CA GLY A 178 -3.03 5.22 -22.47
C GLY A 178 -2.63 6.20 -23.56
N GLU A 179 -1.64 7.08 -23.34
CA GLU A 179 -1.18 8.06 -24.33
C GLU A 179 0.22 7.70 -24.88
N PRO A 180 0.33 7.21 -26.14
CA PRO A 180 1.60 6.85 -26.75
C PRO A 180 2.58 8.03 -26.81
N TYR A 181 3.85 7.77 -26.47
CA TYR A 181 4.94 8.75 -26.50
C TYR A 181 4.71 10.01 -25.66
N ALA A 182 3.69 10.04 -24.80
CA ALA A 182 3.48 11.13 -23.87
C ALA A 182 4.61 11.17 -22.84
N ARG A 183 4.97 12.39 -22.43
CA ARG A 183 5.96 12.64 -21.40
C ARG A 183 5.27 12.67 -20.05
N TYR A 184 5.82 11.94 -19.08
CA TYR A 184 5.34 11.92 -17.72
C TYR A 184 6.45 12.40 -16.79
N ARG A 185 6.12 13.34 -15.91
CA ARG A 185 6.91 13.64 -14.73
C ARG A 185 6.68 12.51 -13.73
N VAL A 186 7.76 11.90 -13.28
CA VAL A 186 7.76 10.87 -12.24
C VAL A 186 8.37 11.49 -11.00
N GLU A 187 7.61 11.55 -9.91
CA GLU A 187 8.09 11.98 -8.61
C GLU A 187 8.12 10.79 -7.66
N TRP A 188 9.31 10.45 -7.18
CA TRP A 188 9.55 9.40 -6.21
C TRP A 188 9.52 9.98 -4.81
N PHE A 189 8.95 9.25 -3.85
CA PHE A 189 8.74 9.68 -2.48
C PHE A 189 9.31 8.67 -1.49
N ASP A 190 10.00 9.17 -0.47
CA ASP A 190 10.30 8.39 0.73
C ASP A 190 9.01 8.17 1.50
N THR A 191 8.68 6.90 1.77
CA THR A 191 7.44 6.53 2.47
C THR A 191 7.52 6.77 3.99
N VAL A 192 8.72 6.97 4.54
CA VAL A 192 8.94 7.24 5.97
C VAL A 192 8.53 8.66 6.33
N ASP A 193 8.90 9.63 5.50
CA ASP A 193 8.58 11.05 5.72
C ASP A 193 7.54 11.60 4.72
N GLY A 194 7.18 10.87 3.68
CA GLY A 194 6.20 11.30 2.69
C GLY A 194 6.67 12.48 1.83
N LEU A 195 7.98 12.67 1.69
CA LEU A 195 8.58 13.76 0.91
C LEU A 195 9.17 13.25 -0.40
N PRO A 196 9.17 14.09 -1.46
CA PRO A 196 9.78 13.71 -2.73
C PRO A 196 11.30 13.59 -2.58
N THR A 197 11.87 12.50 -3.08
CA THR A 197 13.31 12.23 -3.06
C THR A 197 13.96 12.50 -4.40
N THR A 198 13.26 12.22 -5.51
CA THR A 198 13.79 12.40 -6.86
C THR A 198 12.65 12.67 -7.83
N THR A 199 12.95 13.45 -8.86
CA THR A 199 12.03 13.69 -9.98
C THR A 199 12.75 13.38 -11.29
N GLU A 200 12.08 12.67 -12.18
CA GLU A 200 12.56 12.40 -13.52
C GLU A 200 11.46 12.54 -14.57
N THR A 201 11.82 12.44 -15.85
CA THR A 201 10.85 12.40 -16.95
C THR A 201 10.98 11.07 -17.68
N VAL A 202 9.87 10.36 -17.78
CA VAL A 202 9.76 9.10 -18.55
C VAL A 202 8.85 9.34 -19.75
N ILE A 203 9.19 8.73 -20.88
CA ILE A 203 8.37 8.77 -22.09
C ILE A 203 7.64 7.43 -22.20
N ALA A 204 6.33 7.47 -22.37
CA ALA A 204 5.54 6.27 -22.58
C ALA A 204 5.91 5.58 -23.91
N ASP A 205 5.81 4.25 -23.97
CA ASP A 205 6.06 3.50 -25.19
C ASP A 205 5.00 3.78 -26.29
N SER A 206 5.12 3.08 -27.42
CA SER A 206 4.18 3.20 -28.54
C SER A 206 2.74 2.76 -28.21
N ARG A 207 2.52 2.13 -27.06
CA ARG A 207 1.22 1.68 -26.54
C ARG A 207 0.75 2.54 -25.36
N GLY A 208 1.49 3.58 -24.98
CA GLY A 208 1.16 4.43 -23.84
C GLY A 208 1.52 3.81 -22.50
N PHE A 209 2.49 2.90 -22.44
CA PHE A 209 2.97 2.31 -21.19
C PHE A 209 4.16 3.09 -20.63
N VAL A 210 4.06 3.45 -19.35
CA VAL A 210 5.16 4.03 -18.57
C VAL A 210 5.85 2.90 -17.80
N VAL A 211 7.17 2.80 -17.92
CA VAL A 211 7.99 1.79 -17.23
C VAL A 211 8.86 2.47 -16.19
N LEU A 212 8.72 2.06 -14.93
CA LEU A 212 9.48 2.53 -13.79
C LEU A 212 10.49 1.45 -13.40
N SER A 213 11.78 1.77 -13.40
CA SER A 213 12.84 0.82 -13.04
C SER A 213 13.22 0.99 -11.58
N LEU A 214 13.32 -0.13 -10.85
CA LEU A 214 13.70 -0.17 -9.45
C LEU A 214 14.97 -0.99 -9.29
N MET A 215 15.91 -0.44 -8.51
CA MET A 215 17.16 -1.09 -8.16
C MET A 215 17.26 -1.14 -6.64
N ASP A 216 17.54 -2.32 -6.11
CA ASP A 216 17.83 -2.57 -4.70
C ASP A 216 16.78 -2.00 -3.73
N LEU A 217 15.49 -2.19 -4.03
CA LEU A 217 14.40 -1.76 -3.15
C LEU A 217 14.42 -2.58 -1.86
N ALA A 218 14.87 -1.97 -0.78
CA ALA A 218 14.96 -2.62 0.53
C ALA A 218 13.59 -2.82 1.19
N THR A 219 12.80 -1.74 1.28
CA THR A 219 11.49 -1.74 1.96
C THR A 219 10.35 -1.45 1.00
N ASP A 220 10.28 -0.22 0.50
CA ASP A 220 9.20 0.32 -0.30
C ASP A 220 9.49 1.76 -0.72
N ILE A 221 8.72 2.23 -1.71
CA ILE A 221 8.78 3.57 -2.26
C ILE A 221 7.42 3.95 -2.80
N ALA A 222 7.09 5.24 -2.82
CA ALA A 222 5.87 5.73 -3.44
C ALA A 222 6.18 6.62 -4.65
N VAL A 223 5.23 6.67 -5.59
CA VAL A 223 5.43 7.36 -6.87
C VAL A 223 4.18 8.14 -7.24
N LYS A 224 4.36 9.36 -7.76
CA LYS A 224 3.34 10.08 -8.53
C LYS A 224 3.78 10.20 -9.99
N LEU A 225 2.84 9.96 -10.90
CA LEU A 225 2.97 10.21 -12.33
C LEU A 225 2.04 11.36 -12.72
N GLU A 226 2.56 12.30 -13.51
CA GLU A 226 1.76 13.36 -14.12
C GLU A 226 2.22 13.64 -15.55
N ARG A 227 1.29 13.60 -16.51
CA ARG A 227 1.53 13.94 -17.91
C ARG A 227 1.93 15.43 -18.03
N GLN A 228 3.01 15.70 -18.78
CA GLN A 228 3.54 17.05 -19.05
C GLN A 228 2.86 17.72 -20.24
#